data_AF-A0A1X1JW94-F1
#
_entry.id   AF-A0A1X1JW94-F1
#
_cell.length_a   1.000
_cell.length_b   1.000
_cell.length_c   1.000
_cell.angle_alpha   90.00
_cell.angle_beta   90.00
_cell.angle_gamma   90.00
#
_symmetry.space_group_name_H-M   'P 1'
#
loop_
_entity.id
_entity.type
_entity.pdbx_description
1 polymer ?
#
loop_
_entity_poly.entity_id
_entity_poly.type
_entity_poly.pdbx_seq_one_letter_code
_entity_poly.pdbx_strand_id
1 'polypeptide(L)'
;MGFLKKLFGNVEKANKGEIPAEEIVPPFTNDLAEEADDYWRQTEELLLINAVKAVGGPEAVERAFVLANFKDNQETFELFYQINGQLLSFKEMDESIVAKISNQLLPQAPEVARAVNENYEEAKVSVIEYAMLQFETATMAWFGRKLTTASPEAQLTFEELVSGWHAILEQEIPNRPLDSDRPFPYYEI
;
A
#
# COMPACT_ATOMS: atom_id res chain seq x y z
N MET A 1 9.78 -15.40 -1.12
CA MET A 1 9.99 -16.33 0.02
C MET A 1 11.47 -16.24 0.31
N GLY A 2 11.84 -15.44 1.32
CA GLY A 2 13.21 -14.99 1.51
C GLY A 2 14.25 -16.11 1.56
N PHE A 3 15.46 -15.77 1.10
CA PHE A 3 16.62 -16.65 1.02
C PHE A 3 16.83 -17.51 2.28
N LEU A 4 16.71 -16.92 3.48
CA LEU A 4 16.88 -17.63 4.74
C LEU A 4 15.83 -18.73 4.95
N LYS A 5 14.57 -18.47 4.59
CA LYS A 5 13.49 -19.47 4.72
C LYS A 5 13.70 -20.62 3.74
N LYS A 6 14.15 -20.34 2.51
CA LYS A 6 14.53 -21.36 1.52
C LYS A 6 15.74 -22.17 2.00
N LEU A 7 16.75 -21.52 2.57
CA LEU A 7 17.94 -22.16 3.14
C LEU A 7 17.55 -23.11 4.30
N PHE A 8 16.77 -22.66 5.27
CA PHE A 8 16.32 -23.49 6.39
C PHE A 8 15.46 -24.68 5.92
N GLY A 9 14.56 -24.45 4.95
CA GLY A 9 13.78 -25.53 4.34
C GLY A 9 14.67 -26.56 3.62
N ASN A 10 15.70 -26.13 2.90
CA ASN A 10 16.64 -27.02 2.22
C ASN A 10 17.54 -27.78 3.21
N VAL A 11 17.96 -27.17 4.31
CA VAL A 11 18.67 -27.88 5.41
C VAL A 11 17.79 -29.01 5.97
N GLU A 12 16.50 -28.76 6.18
CA GLU A 12 15.59 -29.79 6.67
C GLU A 12 15.43 -30.94 5.67
N LYS A 13 15.29 -30.63 4.38
CA LYS A 13 15.20 -31.63 3.30
C LYS A 13 16.49 -32.45 3.17
N ALA A 14 17.66 -31.82 3.28
CA ALA A 14 18.95 -32.50 3.24
C ALA A 14 19.11 -33.44 4.44
N ASN A 15 18.68 -33.03 5.63
CA ASN A 15 18.68 -33.88 6.82
C ASN A 15 17.74 -35.10 6.68
N LYS A 16 16.68 -35.00 5.87
CA LYS A 16 15.77 -36.10 5.53
C LYS A 16 16.26 -36.96 4.35
N GLY A 17 17.39 -36.60 3.72
CA GLY A 17 17.92 -37.27 2.53
C GLY A 17 17.10 -37.02 1.26
N GLU A 18 16.24 -35.99 1.26
CA GLU A 18 15.37 -35.64 0.13
C GLU A 18 16.12 -34.86 -0.96
N ILE A 19 17.18 -34.14 -0.58
CA ILE A 19 18.07 -33.42 -1.50
C ILE A 19 19.54 -33.69 -1.14
N PRO A 20 20.47 -33.64 -2.10
CA PRO A 20 21.90 -33.74 -1.84
C PRO A 20 22.44 -32.50 -1.09
N ALA A 21 23.54 -32.66 -0.36
CA ALA A 21 24.09 -31.59 0.48
C ALA A 21 24.54 -30.35 -0.34
N GLU A 22 24.89 -30.58 -1.61
CA GLU A 22 25.28 -29.57 -2.58
C GLU A 22 24.12 -28.65 -2.98
N GLU A 23 22.87 -29.05 -2.73
CA GLU A 23 21.65 -28.26 -3.02
C GLU A 23 21.11 -27.52 -1.78
N ILE A 24 21.79 -27.61 -0.63
CA ILE A 24 21.39 -26.92 0.60
C ILE A 24 21.36 -25.41 0.41
N VAL A 25 22.43 -24.87 -0.17
CA VAL A 25 22.54 -23.45 -0.46
C VAL A 25 21.78 -23.21 -1.76
N PRO A 26 20.58 -22.57 -1.71
CA PRO A 26 19.92 -22.21 -2.95
C PRO A 26 20.84 -21.28 -3.74
N PRO A 27 20.83 -21.34 -5.09
CA PRO A 27 21.54 -20.36 -5.90
C PRO A 27 21.15 -18.96 -5.42
N PHE A 28 22.13 -18.05 -5.34
CA PHE A 28 21.86 -16.62 -5.15
C PHE A 28 21.12 -16.14 -6.40
N THR A 29 19.81 -16.34 -6.40
CA THR A 29 18.89 -15.68 -7.31
C THR A 29 18.46 -14.41 -6.58
N ASN A 30 18.90 -13.25 -7.06
CA ASN A 30 18.22 -12.00 -6.73
C ASN A 30 16.79 -12.19 -7.23
N ASP A 31 15.87 -12.44 -6.31
CA ASP A 31 14.46 -12.58 -6.63
C ASP A 31 13.95 -11.16 -6.80
N LEU A 32 14.17 -10.58 -7.98
CA LEU A 32 13.87 -9.18 -8.28
C LEU A 32 12.40 -8.83 -8.00
N ALA A 33 11.50 -9.83 -8.09
CA ALA A 33 10.11 -9.66 -7.70
C ALA A 33 9.95 -9.50 -6.18
N GLU A 34 10.69 -10.27 -5.37
CA GLU A 34 10.74 -10.09 -3.90
C GLU A 34 11.37 -8.74 -3.53
N GLU A 35 12.40 -8.30 -4.24
CA GLU A 35 13.01 -6.97 -4.04
C GLU A 35 12.04 -5.83 -4.40
N ALA A 36 11.31 -5.95 -5.52
CA ALA A 36 10.27 -4.99 -5.91
C ALA A 36 9.12 -4.94 -4.89
N ASP A 37 8.73 -6.09 -4.33
CA ASP A 37 7.74 -6.18 -3.26
C ASP A 37 8.23 -5.55 -1.95
N ASP A 38 9.49 -5.78 -1.57
CA ASP A 38 10.10 -5.19 -0.37
C ASP A 38 10.30 -3.68 -0.50
N TYR A 39 10.64 -3.19 -1.69
CA TYR A 39 10.68 -1.76 -1.99
C TYR A 39 9.29 -1.14 -1.87
N TRP A 40 8.27 -1.78 -2.47
CA TRP A 40 6.89 -1.33 -2.39
C TRP A 40 6.39 -1.23 -0.95
N ARG A 41 6.66 -2.23 -0.10
CA ARG A 41 6.29 -2.18 1.34
C ARG A 41 6.85 -0.97 2.07
N GLN A 42 8.09 -0.59 1.77
CA GLN A 42 8.70 0.62 2.34
C GLN A 42 8.01 1.88 1.80
N THR A 43 7.65 1.90 0.52
CA THR A 43 6.91 3.01 -0.08
C THR A 43 5.51 3.15 0.51
N GLU A 44 4.77 2.06 0.71
CA GLU A 44 3.45 2.06 1.36
C GLU A 44 3.50 2.73 2.73
N GLU A 45 4.46 2.31 3.56
CA GLU A 45 4.66 2.87 4.90
C GLU A 45 4.99 4.38 4.82
N LEU A 46 5.88 4.78 3.93
CA LEU A 46 6.24 6.20 3.76
C LEU A 46 5.06 7.06 3.29
N LEU A 47 4.23 6.56 2.37
CA LEU A 47 3.03 7.24 1.91
C LEU A 47 2.05 7.47 3.07
N LEU A 48 1.80 6.44 3.87
CA LEU A 48 0.92 6.52 5.04
C LEU A 48 1.49 7.47 6.12
N ILE A 49 2.78 7.39 6.41
CA ILE A 49 3.45 8.32 7.35
C ILE A 49 3.29 9.77 6.86
N ASN A 50 3.48 10.03 5.57
CA ASN A 50 3.33 11.37 5.02
C ASN A 50 1.88 11.85 5.02
N ALA A 51 0.92 10.96 4.77
CA ALA A 51 -0.51 11.26 4.88
C ALA A 51 -0.91 11.65 6.31
N VAL A 52 -0.41 10.94 7.32
CA VAL A 52 -0.66 11.25 8.75
C VAL A 52 0.07 12.53 9.17
N LYS A 53 1.31 12.75 8.73
CA LYS A 53 2.04 14.00 8.97
C LYS A 53 1.36 15.21 8.33
N ALA A 54 0.66 15.02 7.20
CA ALA A 54 -0.03 16.12 6.53
C ALA A 54 -1.08 16.78 7.41
N VAL A 55 -1.79 15.99 8.22
CA VAL A 55 -2.89 16.40 9.10
C VAL A 55 -2.47 16.76 10.53
N GLY A 56 -1.17 16.77 10.83
CA GLY A 56 -0.65 17.15 12.16
C GLY A 56 -0.10 15.99 13.00
N GLY A 57 -0.07 14.77 12.44
CA GLY A 57 0.47 13.59 13.12
C GLY A 57 -0.62 12.67 13.69
N PRO A 58 -0.21 11.59 14.38
CA PRO A 58 -1.14 10.54 14.84
C PRO A 58 -2.20 11.07 15.81
N GLU A 59 -1.89 12.08 16.63
CA GLU A 59 -2.86 12.68 17.57
C GLU A 59 -4.03 13.41 16.89
N ALA A 60 -3.94 13.69 15.59
CA ALA A 60 -4.94 14.47 14.86
C ALA A 60 -5.99 13.63 14.13
N VAL A 61 -5.74 12.33 13.94
CA VAL A 61 -6.62 11.44 13.16
C VAL A 61 -6.70 10.06 13.77
N GLU A 62 -7.89 9.44 13.69
CA GLU A 62 -8.10 8.07 14.14
C GLU A 62 -7.54 7.08 13.10
N ARG A 63 -7.76 7.38 11.82
CA ARG A 63 -7.30 6.60 10.67
C ARG A 63 -6.96 7.49 9.49
N ALA A 64 -6.04 7.02 8.66
CA ALA A 64 -5.76 7.61 7.36
C ALA A 64 -5.90 6.56 6.26
N PHE A 65 -6.50 6.94 5.15
CA PHE A 65 -6.66 6.12 3.96
C PHE A 65 -6.05 6.85 2.76
N VAL A 66 -5.23 6.16 1.98
CA VAL A 66 -4.61 6.70 0.77
C VAL A 66 -4.95 5.79 -0.39
N LEU A 67 -5.56 6.35 -1.41
CA LEU A 67 -5.74 5.69 -2.70
C LEU A 67 -4.72 6.28 -3.68
N ALA A 68 -3.81 5.45 -4.18
CA ALA A 68 -2.81 5.85 -5.16
C ALA A 68 -3.23 5.45 -6.58
N ASN A 69 -3.06 6.37 -7.53
CA ASN A 69 -3.07 6.10 -8.96
C ASN A 69 -1.63 6.18 -9.48
N PHE A 70 -1.16 5.10 -10.08
CA PHE A 70 0.15 5.00 -10.72
C PHE A 70 0.05 4.72 -12.22
N LYS A 71 -1.14 4.83 -12.81
CA LYS A 71 -1.27 4.80 -14.26
C LYS A 71 -0.53 5.98 -14.88
N ASP A 72 0.22 5.66 -15.94
CA ASP A 72 1.05 6.61 -16.67
C ASP A 72 0.24 7.85 -17.11
N ASN A 73 0.76 9.04 -16.79
CA ASN A 73 0.13 10.35 -17.02
C ASN A 73 -1.17 10.62 -16.25
N GLN A 74 -1.50 9.80 -15.25
CA GLN A 74 -2.66 9.96 -14.38
C GLN A 74 -2.28 9.91 -12.89
N GLU A 75 -0.99 10.00 -12.58
CA GLU A 75 -0.45 9.73 -11.27
C GLU A 75 -0.94 10.77 -10.26
N THR A 76 -1.58 10.29 -9.20
CA THR A 76 -2.12 11.14 -8.14
C THR A 76 -2.44 10.32 -6.90
N PHE A 77 -2.81 11.01 -5.82
CA PHE A 77 -3.34 10.41 -4.60
C PHE A 77 -4.72 11.00 -4.28
N GLU A 78 -5.60 10.19 -3.73
CA GLU A 78 -6.82 10.62 -3.03
C GLU A 78 -6.69 10.19 -1.56
N LEU A 79 -7.08 11.06 -0.65
CA LEU A 79 -6.86 10.85 0.78
C LEU A 79 -8.17 11.04 1.54
N PHE A 80 -8.43 10.10 2.45
CA PHE A 80 -9.50 10.18 3.42
C PHE A 80 -8.96 10.04 4.83
N TYR A 81 -9.64 10.69 5.77
CA TYR A 81 -9.29 10.65 7.18
C TYR A 81 -10.53 10.32 7.99
N GLN A 82 -10.35 9.48 9.00
CA GLN A 82 -11.36 9.32 10.04
C GLN A 82 -11.03 10.25 11.20
N ILE A 83 -11.95 11.16 11.52
CA ILE A 83 -11.82 12.15 12.59
C ILE A 83 -13.14 12.20 13.36
N ASN A 84 -13.10 11.97 14.68
CA ASN A 84 -14.28 11.93 15.54
C ASN A 84 -15.38 10.98 15.02
N GLY A 85 -14.99 9.82 14.49
CA GLY A 85 -15.92 8.83 13.93
C GLY A 85 -16.52 9.19 12.56
N GLN A 86 -16.09 10.28 11.92
CA GLN A 86 -16.53 10.68 10.58
C GLN A 86 -15.43 10.48 9.54
N LEU A 87 -15.81 9.98 8.37
CA LEU A 87 -14.93 9.92 7.20
C LEU A 87 -14.98 11.27 6.48
N LEU A 88 -13.81 11.86 6.22
CA LEU A 88 -13.66 13.13 5.52
C LEU A 88 -12.68 12.98 4.36
N SER A 89 -13.02 13.54 3.19
CA SER A 89 -12.04 13.77 2.14
C SER A 89 -11.05 14.85 2.57
N PHE A 90 -9.79 14.73 2.14
CA PHE A 90 -8.81 15.79 2.39
C PHE A 90 -9.26 17.16 1.86
N LYS A 91 -10.13 17.18 0.85
CA LYS A 91 -10.70 18.40 0.24
C LYS A 91 -11.69 19.12 1.16
N GLU A 92 -12.21 18.41 2.16
CA GLU A 92 -13.16 18.93 3.17
C GLU A 92 -12.45 19.37 4.46
N MET A 93 -11.13 19.16 4.53
CA MET A 93 -10.31 19.54 5.68
C MET A 93 -10.02 21.04 5.71
N ASP A 94 -9.42 21.51 6.80
CA ASP A 94 -8.97 22.90 6.93
C ASP A 94 -8.09 23.33 5.75
N GLU A 95 -8.22 24.59 5.31
CA GLU A 95 -7.50 25.13 4.14
C GLU A 95 -5.98 24.92 4.21
N SER A 96 -5.40 24.96 5.41
CA SER A 96 -3.96 24.73 5.61
C SER A 96 -3.55 23.28 5.32
N ILE A 97 -4.39 22.31 5.68
CA ILE A 97 -4.20 20.88 5.39
C ILE A 97 -4.40 20.63 3.90
N VAL A 98 -5.48 21.16 3.32
CA VAL A 98 -5.76 21.09 1.88
C VAL A 98 -4.57 21.62 1.08
N ALA A 99 -4.08 22.82 1.41
CA ALA A 99 -2.93 23.43 0.74
C ALA A 99 -1.66 22.60 0.92
N LYS A 100 -1.41 22.02 2.10
CA LYS A 100 -0.24 21.19 2.35
C LYS A 100 -0.27 19.91 1.50
N ILE A 101 -1.39 19.19 1.48
CA ILE A 101 -1.54 17.97 0.68
C ILE A 101 -1.42 18.32 -0.81
N SER A 102 -2.12 19.35 -1.27
CA SER A 102 -2.17 19.73 -2.69
C SER A 102 -0.82 20.21 -3.22
N ASN A 103 -0.06 20.97 -2.42
CA ASN A 103 1.21 21.56 -2.87
C ASN A 103 2.43 20.72 -2.54
N GLN A 104 2.34 19.78 -1.59
CA GLN A 104 3.49 19.01 -1.14
C GLN A 104 3.33 17.52 -1.40
N LEU A 105 2.17 16.91 -1.14
CA LEU A 105 2.01 15.46 -1.23
C LEU A 105 1.62 15.01 -2.64
N LEU A 106 0.55 15.58 -3.22
CA LEU A 106 0.06 15.19 -4.55
C LEU A 106 1.13 15.32 -5.66
N PRO A 107 1.96 16.39 -5.69
CA PRO A 107 2.98 16.54 -6.73
C PRO A 107 4.08 15.46 -6.70
N GLN A 108 4.18 14.66 -5.64
CA GLN A 108 5.14 13.55 -5.55
C GLN A 108 4.66 12.29 -6.29
N ALA A 109 3.38 12.18 -6.64
CA ALA A 109 2.81 10.95 -7.17
C ALA A 109 3.52 10.42 -8.43
N PRO A 110 3.89 11.24 -9.44
CA PRO A 110 4.60 10.74 -10.62
C PRO A 110 5.98 10.15 -10.29
N GLU A 111 6.73 10.80 -9.38
CA GLU A 111 8.06 10.33 -8.98
C GLU A 111 7.97 9.02 -8.20
N VAL A 112 6.99 8.92 -7.29
CA VAL A 112 6.74 7.70 -6.52
C VAL A 112 6.33 6.56 -7.44
N ALA A 113 5.39 6.80 -8.37
CA ALA A 113 4.93 5.81 -9.34
C ALA A 113 6.09 5.27 -10.16
N ARG A 114 6.93 6.16 -10.71
CA ARG A 114 8.12 5.77 -11.48
C ARG A 114 9.08 4.94 -10.63
N ALA A 115 9.47 5.43 -9.46
CA ALA A 115 10.45 4.75 -8.61
C ALA A 115 9.98 3.34 -8.18
N VAL A 116 8.68 3.17 -7.92
CA VAL A 116 8.10 1.86 -7.63
C VAL A 116 8.08 0.99 -8.88
N ASN A 117 7.47 1.46 -9.96
CA ASN A 117 7.19 0.61 -11.12
C ASN A 117 8.45 0.27 -11.94
N GLU A 118 9.52 1.07 -11.92
CA GLU A 118 10.82 0.69 -12.51
C GLU A 118 11.34 -0.65 -11.94
N ASN A 119 11.16 -0.91 -10.64
CA ASN A 119 11.55 -2.19 -10.02
C ASN A 119 10.68 -3.35 -10.53
N TYR A 120 9.38 -3.14 -10.71
CA TYR A 120 8.45 -4.15 -11.22
C TYR A 120 8.71 -4.47 -12.69
N GLU A 121 9.05 -3.45 -13.49
CA GLU A 121 9.45 -3.60 -14.89
C GLU A 121 10.76 -4.37 -15.02
N GLU A 122 11.78 -4.03 -14.23
CA GLU A 122 13.06 -4.75 -14.20
C GLU A 122 12.88 -6.22 -13.80
N ALA A 123 12.02 -6.47 -12.80
CA ALA A 123 11.63 -7.80 -12.38
C ALA A 123 10.72 -8.55 -13.38
N LYS A 124 10.25 -7.87 -14.45
CA LYS A 124 9.33 -8.40 -15.48
C LYS A 124 8.03 -8.96 -14.90
N VAL A 125 7.49 -8.30 -13.89
CA VAL A 125 6.20 -8.61 -13.26
C VAL A 125 5.17 -7.52 -13.56
N SER A 126 3.90 -7.77 -13.26
CA SER A 126 2.83 -6.79 -13.44
C SER A 126 3.07 -5.56 -12.56
N VAL A 127 3.20 -4.39 -13.18
CA VAL A 127 3.35 -3.10 -12.51
C VAL A 127 2.09 -2.74 -11.72
N ILE A 128 2.25 -1.90 -10.69
CA ILE A 128 1.17 -1.41 -9.85
C ILE A 128 0.46 -0.27 -10.58
N GLU A 129 -0.86 -0.38 -10.75
CA GLU A 129 -1.68 0.71 -11.30
C GLU A 129 -2.42 1.46 -10.20
N TYR A 130 -2.86 0.76 -9.14
CA TYR A 130 -3.52 1.38 -8.00
C TYR A 130 -3.05 0.79 -6.68
N ALA A 131 -3.22 1.53 -5.59
CA ALA A 131 -3.07 0.98 -4.26
C ALA A 131 -4.07 1.58 -3.27
N MET A 132 -4.69 0.74 -2.45
CA MET A 132 -5.53 1.13 -1.30
C MET A 132 -4.75 0.90 -0.01
N LEU A 133 -4.38 1.98 0.67
CA LEU A 133 -3.53 1.96 1.87
C LEU A 133 -4.29 2.49 3.08
N GLN A 134 -4.09 1.87 4.24
CA GLN A 134 -4.74 2.23 5.50
C GLN A 134 -3.71 2.31 6.63
N PHE A 135 -3.86 3.31 7.49
CA PHE A 135 -3.15 3.44 8.75
C PHE A 135 -4.13 3.55 9.92
N GLU A 136 -3.90 2.77 10.97
CA GLU A 136 -4.65 2.77 12.24
C GLU A 136 -3.80 3.47 13.32
N THR A 137 -4.25 4.63 13.82
CA THR A 137 -3.48 5.37 14.82
C THR A 137 -3.36 4.61 16.14
N ALA A 138 -4.44 3.96 16.60
CA ALA A 138 -4.49 3.37 17.93
C ALA A 138 -3.51 2.20 18.11
N THR A 139 -3.28 1.42 17.06
CA THR A 139 -2.38 0.25 17.08
C THR A 139 -1.08 0.48 16.31
N MET A 140 -0.98 1.59 15.59
CA MET A 140 0.08 1.88 14.61
C MET A 140 0.18 0.82 13.50
N ALA A 141 -0.86 0.02 13.32
CA ALA A 141 -0.92 -0.96 12.25
C ALA A 141 -1.15 -0.25 10.90
N TRP A 142 -0.58 -0.82 9.85
CA TRP A 142 -0.83 -0.38 8.49
C TRP A 142 -1.13 -1.57 7.59
N PHE A 143 -1.93 -1.31 6.56
CA PHE A 143 -2.38 -2.31 5.61
C PHE A 143 -2.34 -1.72 4.20
N GLY A 144 -2.06 -2.58 3.23
CA GLY A 144 -1.99 -2.19 1.83
C GLY A 144 -2.55 -3.26 0.92
N ARG A 145 -3.29 -2.82 -0.10
CA ARG A 145 -3.72 -3.63 -1.23
C ARG A 145 -3.27 -2.95 -2.52
N LYS A 146 -2.22 -3.48 -3.13
CA LYS A 146 -1.80 -3.10 -4.49
C LYS A 146 -2.68 -3.79 -5.53
N LEU A 147 -3.09 -3.06 -6.57
CA LEU A 147 -3.77 -3.55 -7.75
C LEU A 147 -2.82 -3.36 -8.93
N THR A 148 -2.58 -4.43 -9.67
CA THR A 148 -1.60 -4.45 -10.77
C THR A 148 -2.31 -4.43 -12.11
N THR A 149 -1.57 -4.30 -13.20
CA THR A 149 -2.13 -4.44 -14.57
C THR A 149 -2.85 -5.77 -14.81
N ALA A 150 -2.61 -6.80 -13.99
CA ALA A 150 -3.31 -8.08 -14.06
C ALA A 150 -4.61 -8.13 -13.22
N SER A 151 -4.88 -7.12 -12.40
CA SER A 151 -6.08 -7.03 -11.56
C SER A 151 -7.29 -6.59 -12.39
N PRO A 152 -8.50 -7.15 -12.19
CA PRO A 152 -9.71 -6.68 -12.89
C PRO A 152 -9.95 -5.17 -12.72
N GLU A 153 -9.66 -4.65 -11.53
CA GLU A 153 -9.80 -3.24 -11.14
C GLU A 153 -8.90 -2.31 -11.96
N ALA A 154 -7.87 -2.84 -12.63
CA ALA A 154 -7.04 -2.09 -13.59
C ALA A 154 -7.87 -1.45 -14.71
N GLN A 155 -9.06 -1.97 -15.02
CA GLN A 155 -9.93 -1.39 -16.05
C GLN A 155 -10.78 -0.22 -15.55
N LEU A 156 -10.85 0.00 -14.24
CA LEU A 156 -11.61 1.10 -13.65
C LEU A 156 -10.91 2.43 -13.88
N THR A 157 -11.71 3.49 -13.90
CA THR A 157 -11.23 4.86 -13.72
C THR A 157 -10.82 5.09 -12.26
N PHE A 158 -9.97 6.08 -12.03
CA PHE A 158 -9.59 6.41 -10.67
C PHE A 158 -10.78 6.89 -9.84
N GLU A 159 -11.70 7.64 -10.45
CA GLU A 159 -12.92 8.14 -9.82
C GLU A 159 -13.88 7.02 -9.41
N GLU A 160 -13.99 5.95 -10.21
CA GLU A 160 -14.76 4.76 -9.84
C GLU A 160 -14.16 4.06 -8.62
N LEU A 161 -12.83 3.93 -8.58
CA LEU A 161 -12.13 3.31 -7.45
C LEU A 161 -12.26 4.17 -6.17
N VAL A 162 -12.09 5.49 -6.32
CA VAL A 162 -12.30 6.50 -5.26
C VAL A 162 -13.70 6.38 -4.67
N SER A 163 -14.73 6.43 -5.52
CA SER A 163 -16.13 6.41 -5.10
C SER A 163 -16.51 5.06 -4.47
N GLY A 164 -16.08 3.96 -5.10
CA GLY A 164 -16.36 2.61 -4.62
C GLY A 164 -15.75 2.34 -3.25
N TRP A 165 -14.47 2.71 -3.05
CA TRP A 165 -13.81 2.49 -1.77
C TRP A 165 -14.32 3.45 -0.69
N HIS A 166 -14.59 4.72 -1.01
CA HIS A 166 -15.20 5.67 -0.07
C HIS A 166 -16.53 5.13 0.47
N ALA A 167 -17.42 4.62 -0.39
CA ALA A 167 -18.70 4.07 0.01
C ALA A 167 -18.57 2.86 0.96
N ILE A 168 -17.55 2.01 0.77
CA ILE A 168 -17.23 0.90 1.69
C ILE A 168 -16.78 1.45 3.04
N LEU A 169 -15.81 2.38 3.04
CA LEU A 169 -15.26 2.95 4.27
C LEU A 169 -16.36 3.65 5.10
N GLU A 170 -17.23 4.42 4.46
CA GLU A 170 -18.34 5.12 5.11
C GLU A 170 -19.32 4.16 5.81
N GLN A 171 -19.59 3.00 5.21
CA GLN A 171 -20.45 1.96 5.80
C GLN A 171 -19.78 1.23 6.97
N GLU A 172 -18.46 1.01 6.88
CA GLU A 172 -17.73 0.19 7.83
C GLU A 172 -17.29 0.96 9.09
N ILE A 173 -16.96 2.25 8.96
CA ILE A 173 -16.40 3.06 10.06
C ILE A 173 -17.26 3.03 11.34
N PRO A 174 -18.60 3.20 11.28
CA PRO A 174 -19.45 3.16 12.47
C PRO A 174 -19.43 1.82 13.21
N ASN A 175 -19.03 0.74 12.53
CA ASN A 175 -19.08 -0.63 13.05
C ASN A 175 -17.70 -1.17 13.45
N ARG A 176 -16.64 -0.37 13.28
CA ARG A 176 -15.24 -0.82 13.45
C ARG A 176 -14.60 -0.18 14.69
N PRO A 177 -14.11 -0.98 15.66
CA PRO A 177 -13.40 -0.42 16.81
C PRO A 177 -12.08 0.23 16.37
N LEU A 178 -11.67 1.31 17.04
CA LEU A 178 -10.49 2.10 16.67
C LEU A 178 -9.16 1.35 16.80
N ASP A 179 -9.12 0.25 17.55
CA ASP A 179 -7.96 -0.61 17.77
C ASP A 179 -7.99 -1.91 16.94
N SER A 180 -8.66 -1.89 15.79
CA SER A 180 -8.77 -3.02 14.88
C SER A 180 -7.43 -3.35 14.20
N ASP A 181 -6.81 -4.48 14.54
CA ASP A 181 -5.62 -5.04 13.86
C ASP A 181 -5.94 -5.72 12.51
N ARG A 182 -6.94 -5.24 11.79
CA ARG A 182 -7.38 -5.80 10.51
C ARG A 182 -7.72 -4.69 9.52
N PRO A 183 -7.44 -4.87 8.22
CA PRO A 183 -7.81 -3.89 7.20
C PRO A 183 -9.32 -3.79 7.05
N PHE A 184 -9.79 -2.60 6.69
CA PHE A 184 -11.12 -2.42 6.12
C PHE A 184 -11.22 -3.18 4.79
N PRO A 185 -12.44 -3.57 4.37
CA PRO A 185 -12.62 -4.15 3.05
C PRO A 185 -12.08 -3.21 1.97
N TYR A 186 -11.42 -3.80 0.97
CA TYR A 186 -10.97 -3.11 -0.23
C TYR A 186 -12.09 -3.14 -1.28
N TYR A 187 -12.10 -2.18 -2.20
CA TYR A 187 -13.01 -2.22 -3.34
C TYR A 187 -12.45 -3.14 -4.43
N GLU A 188 -13.17 -4.22 -4.74
CA GLU A 188 -12.78 -5.25 -5.71
C GLU A 188 -14.01 -5.64 -6.59
N ILE A 189 -13.79 -6.06 -7.84
CA ILE A 189 -14.86 -6.38 -8.84
C ILE A 189 -14.77 -7.79 -9.46
#